data_AF-A0A7K7PU35-F1
#
_entry.id   AF-A0A7K7PU35-F1
#
_cell.length_a   1.000
_cell.length_b   1.000
_cell.length_c   1.000
_cell.angle_alpha   90.00
_cell.angle_beta   90.00
_cell.angle_gamma   90.00
#
_symmetry.space_group_name_H-M   'P 1'
#
loop_
_entity.id
_entity.type
_entity.pdbx_description
1 polymer ?
#
loop_
_entity_poly.entity_id
_entity_poly.type
_entity_poly.pdbx_seq_one_letter_code
_entity_poly.pdbx_strand_id
1 'polypeptide(L)'
;MSSDAEMAIFGEAAPYLRKPEKERIEAQNRPFDAKTACFVVDDKQMYVKGTIQSKEGGKVTVKKYDDTTVTVKDDEVFPMNPPKFDKIEDMAMMTHLHEPAVLYNLKERYAAWMIYTYSGLFCVTVNPYKWLPVYNPEVVTGYRGKKRQEAPPHIFSISDNAYQFMLTGDGESGAGKTVNTKRVIQYFATIAVTGEKKKDPQPGKMQGTLEDQIIQANPLLEAFGNAKTVRNDNSSRFGKFIRIHFGPTGKLASADIETYLLEKSRVTFQLSSERSYHIFYQIMSNKKPELIDLLLISTNPYDFLYVSQGEVTVASIDDSEELLATDNAVDILGFSPDEKVGIYKLTGAVMHYGNMKFKQKQREEQAEPDGTEVADKAGYLMGLNSADLLKALCYPRVKVGNEYVTKGQNVQQVYNSVGALAKSVYEKMFLWMVVRINQQLDTKQPRQHFIGVLDIAGFEIFDFNSLEQLCINFTNEKLQQFFNHHMFVLEQEEYKKEGIEWEFIDFGMDLAACIELIEKPMGIFSILEEECMFPKATDTSFKNKLYDQHLGKCSSFQKPKPGKGKAEAHFSLVHYAGTVDYN
;
A
#
# COMPACT_ATOMS: atom_id res chain seq x y z
N MET A 1 3.16 33.17 12.76
CA MET A 1 2.02 32.27 12.47
C MET A 1 0.91 33.12 11.88
N SER A 2 0.19 32.60 10.90
CA SER A 2 -0.91 33.28 10.24
C SER A 2 -1.98 33.78 11.20
N SER A 3 -2.55 34.94 10.89
CA SER A 3 -3.73 35.48 11.57
C SER A 3 -5.01 34.77 11.12
N ASP A 4 -6.09 34.91 11.89
CA ASP A 4 -7.42 34.40 11.47
C ASP A 4 -7.89 35.00 10.13
N ALA A 5 -7.40 36.20 9.76
CA ALA A 5 -7.68 36.83 8.48
C ALA A 5 -7.04 36.07 7.29
N GLU A 6 -5.83 35.53 7.48
CA GLU A 6 -5.17 34.71 6.45
C GLU A 6 -5.86 33.36 6.26
N MET A 7 -6.50 32.84 7.31
CA MET A 7 -7.24 31.56 7.24
C MET A 7 -8.57 31.68 6.49
N ALA A 8 -9.09 32.89 6.27
CA ALA A 8 -10.38 33.11 5.60
C ALA A 8 -10.42 32.56 4.15
N ILE A 9 -9.26 32.47 3.48
CA ILE A 9 -9.14 31.89 2.13
C ILE A 9 -9.58 30.41 2.07
N PHE A 10 -9.52 29.70 3.19
CA PHE A 10 -9.89 28.29 3.29
C PHE A 10 -11.38 28.07 3.59
N GLY A 11 -12.16 29.14 3.79
CA GLY A 11 -13.60 29.06 4.02
C GLY A 11 -13.98 28.11 5.15
N GLU A 12 -14.92 27.21 4.89
CA GLU A 12 -15.40 26.20 5.85
C GLU A 12 -14.31 25.21 6.29
N ALA A 13 -13.20 25.09 5.53
CA ALA A 13 -12.10 24.20 5.88
C ALA A 13 -11.19 24.76 6.98
N ALA A 14 -11.20 26.08 7.22
CA ALA A 14 -10.25 26.74 8.12
C ALA A 14 -10.14 26.07 9.51
N PRO A 15 -11.24 25.73 10.22
CA PRO A 15 -11.17 25.12 11.56
C PRO A 15 -10.57 23.70 11.60
N TYR A 16 -10.52 23.03 10.43
CA TYR A 16 -9.95 21.71 10.22
C TYR A 16 -8.47 21.76 9.81
N LEU A 17 -7.96 22.93 9.44
CA LEU A 17 -6.56 23.14 9.06
C LEU A 17 -5.76 23.78 10.21
N ARG A 18 -6.35 24.78 10.88
CA ARG A 18 -5.72 25.50 11.99
C ARG A 18 -6.78 26.06 12.95
N LYS A 19 -6.48 26.00 14.25
CA LYS A 19 -7.37 26.59 15.27
C LYS A 19 -7.30 28.12 15.29
N PRO A 20 -8.41 28.79 15.69
CA PRO A 20 -8.45 30.23 15.84
C PRO A 20 -7.28 30.76 16.65
N GLU A 21 -6.78 31.94 16.30
CA GLU A 21 -5.66 32.60 16.97
C GLU A 21 -5.91 32.74 18.48
N LYS A 22 -7.14 33.10 18.86
CA LYS A 22 -7.55 33.17 20.27
C LYS A 22 -7.35 31.84 21.01
N GLU A 23 -7.83 30.73 20.45
CA GLU A 23 -7.68 29.39 21.07
C GLU A 23 -6.22 28.98 21.17
N ARG A 24 -5.40 29.31 20.16
CA ARG A 24 -3.96 29.03 20.19
C ARG A 24 -3.25 29.82 21.28
N ILE A 25 -3.54 31.12 21.42
CA ILE A 25 -2.95 31.97 22.46
C ILE A 25 -3.36 31.47 23.86
N GLU A 26 -4.63 31.13 24.06
CA GLU A 26 -5.11 30.56 25.32
C GLU A 26 -4.42 29.22 25.64
N ALA A 27 -4.27 28.35 24.63
CA ALA A 27 -3.61 27.06 24.78
C ALA A 27 -2.12 27.20 25.16
N GLN A 28 -1.41 28.13 24.53
CA GLN A 28 0.03 28.37 24.73
C GLN A 28 0.36 29.03 26.07
N ASN A 29 -0.59 29.78 26.65
CA ASN A 29 -0.41 30.48 27.92
C ASN A 29 -0.87 29.65 29.14
N ARG A 30 -1.20 28.36 28.96
CA ARG A 30 -1.56 27.49 30.08
C ARG A 30 -0.39 27.34 31.06
N PRO A 31 -0.65 27.34 32.39
CA PRO A 31 0.38 27.07 33.38
C PRO A 31 1.05 25.72 33.14
N PHE A 32 2.38 25.69 33.22
CA PHE A 32 3.17 24.49 32.98
C PHE A 32 4.42 24.49 33.86
N ASP A 33 4.66 23.36 34.53
CA ASP A 33 5.89 23.13 35.28
C ASP A 33 6.72 22.04 34.59
N ALA A 34 7.79 22.45 33.93
CA ALA A 34 8.67 21.57 33.17
C ALA A 34 9.40 20.53 34.05
N LYS A 35 9.52 20.76 35.37
CA LYS A 35 10.22 19.83 36.26
C LYS A 35 9.34 18.66 36.69
N THR A 36 8.03 18.86 36.69
CA THR A 36 7.08 17.88 37.23
C THR A 36 6.14 17.30 36.17
N ALA A 37 5.84 18.00 35.09
CA ALA A 37 4.99 17.49 34.02
C ALA A 37 5.69 16.40 33.20
N CYS A 38 5.07 15.22 33.10
CA CYS A 38 5.64 14.07 32.41
C CYS A 38 4.58 13.21 31.70
N PHE A 39 5.05 12.40 30.75
CA PHE A 39 4.34 11.20 30.29
C PHE A 39 4.88 9.99 31.04
N VAL A 40 4.02 9.02 31.31
CA VAL A 40 4.37 7.75 31.95
C VAL A 40 3.77 6.58 31.18
N VAL A 41 4.50 5.46 31.10
CA VAL A 41 4.02 4.22 30.48
C VAL A 41 2.75 3.72 31.15
N ASP A 42 1.81 3.22 30.34
CA ASP A 42 0.54 2.65 30.80
C ASP A 42 0.16 1.42 29.98
N ASP A 43 -0.18 0.33 30.65
CA ASP A 43 -0.49 -0.96 29.98
C ASP A 43 -1.70 -0.89 29.04
N LYS A 44 -2.63 0.05 29.24
CA LYS A 44 -3.87 0.16 28.44
C LYS A 44 -3.79 1.27 27.40
N GLN A 45 -3.19 2.40 27.76
CA GLN A 45 -3.15 3.60 26.91
C GLN A 45 -1.79 3.86 26.26
N MET A 46 -0.82 2.96 26.44
CA MET A 46 0.60 3.09 26.07
C MET A 46 1.32 4.17 26.88
N TYR A 47 0.83 5.41 26.84
CA TYR A 47 1.36 6.55 27.60
C TYR A 47 0.23 7.42 28.12
N VAL A 48 0.39 7.92 29.34
CA VAL A 48 -0.56 8.85 29.99
C VAL A 48 0.16 10.08 30.53
N LYS A 49 -0.54 11.22 30.58
CA LYS A 49 -0.04 12.46 31.19
C LYS A 49 -0.10 12.36 32.72
N GLY A 50 0.90 12.92 33.39
CA GLY A 50 0.96 12.97 34.84
C GLY A 50 1.89 14.04 35.38
N THR A 51 1.97 14.08 36.70
CA THR A 51 2.81 14.99 37.48
C THR A 51 3.67 14.19 38.45
N ILE A 52 4.98 14.33 38.34
CA ILE A 52 5.96 13.71 39.25
C ILE A 52 5.72 14.21 40.67
N GLN A 53 5.56 13.27 41.61
CA GLN A 53 5.41 13.54 43.04
C GLN A 53 6.72 13.35 43.81
N SER A 54 7.44 12.27 43.52
CA SER A 54 8.73 11.96 44.14
C SER A 54 9.61 11.10 43.24
N LYS A 55 10.93 11.15 43.50
CA LYS A 55 11.94 10.28 42.87
C LYS A 55 12.79 9.64 43.96
N GLU A 56 12.73 8.32 44.09
CA GLU A 56 13.41 7.56 45.14
C GLU A 56 13.96 6.24 44.58
N GLY A 57 15.24 5.94 44.83
CA GLY A 57 15.84 4.63 44.52
C GLY A 57 15.75 4.19 43.04
N GLY A 58 15.84 5.13 42.08
CA GLY A 58 15.73 4.83 40.65
C GLY A 58 14.30 4.62 40.15
N LYS A 59 13.30 4.91 41.00
CA LYS A 59 11.88 4.87 40.66
C LYS A 59 11.27 6.27 40.78
N VAL A 60 10.22 6.50 40.00
CA VAL A 60 9.49 7.77 39.94
C VAL A 60 8.04 7.50 40.28
N THR A 61 7.51 8.23 41.25
CA THR A 61 6.09 8.20 41.60
C THR A 61 5.38 9.33 40.85
N VAL A 62 4.44 8.97 39.98
CA VAL A 62 3.70 9.89 39.11
C VAL A 62 2.23 9.86 39.48
N LYS A 63 1.65 11.04 39.74
CA LYS A 63 0.20 11.21 39.82
C LYS A 63 -0.35 11.44 38.41
N LYS A 64 -1.14 10.50 37.89
CA LYS A 64 -1.80 10.59 36.59
C LYS A 64 -2.95 11.61 36.63
N TYR A 65 -3.38 12.07 35.47
CA TYR A 65 -4.48 13.04 35.34
C TYR A 65 -5.86 12.44 35.67
N ASP A 66 -5.98 11.12 35.79
CA ASP A 66 -7.17 10.42 36.31
C ASP A 66 -7.16 10.27 37.84
N ASP A 67 -6.29 11.03 38.52
CA ASP A 67 -6.06 11.02 39.96
C ASP A 67 -5.48 9.72 40.54
N THR A 68 -5.12 8.73 39.70
CA THR A 68 -4.41 7.54 40.15
C THR A 68 -2.90 7.78 40.23
N THR A 69 -2.21 7.03 41.09
CA THR A 69 -0.76 7.13 41.27
C THR A 69 -0.09 5.84 40.84
N VAL A 70 1.02 5.96 40.11
CA VAL A 70 1.85 4.83 39.70
C VAL A 70 3.31 5.08 40.09
N THR A 71 4.02 4.02 40.45
CA THR A 71 5.47 4.06 40.67
C THR A 71 6.14 3.19 39.62
N VAL A 72 6.88 3.82 38.72
CA VAL A 72 7.55 3.19 37.58
C VAL A 72 9.07 3.40 37.66
N LYS A 73 9.83 2.78 36.77
CA LYS A 73 11.26 3.08 36.63
C LYS A 73 11.46 4.45 35.97
N ASP A 74 12.62 5.06 36.16
CA ASP A 74 12.91 6.39 35.59
C ASP A 74 12.93 6.39 34.04
N ASP A 75 13.28 5.27 33.40
CA ASP A 75 13.24 5.08 31.93
C ASP A 75 11.82 4.90 31.35
N GLU A 76 10.82 4.77 32.21
CA GLU A 76 9.39 4.71 31.85
C GLU A 76 8.70 6.08 32.00
N VAL A 77 9.46 7.14 32.30
CA VAL A 77 8.97 8.50 32.46
C VAL A 77 9.65 9.43 31.45
N PHE A 78 8.83 10.14 30.67
CA PHE A 78 9.29 11.02 29.60
C PHE A 78 8.88 12.48 29.90
N PRO A 79 9.74 13.46 29.60
CA PRO A 79 9.39 14.87 29.81
C PRO A 79 8.23 15.31 28.91
N MET A 80 7.47 16.32 29.34
CA MET A 80 6.45 16.95 28.49
C MET A 80 6.99 18.19 27.79
N ASN A 81 6.63 18.40 26.54
CA ASN A 81 6.85 19.68 25.88
C ASN A 81 5.99 20.78 26.51
N PRO A 82 6.50 22.02 26.63
CA PRO A 82 5.71 23.13 27.15
C PRO A 82 4.52 23.47 26.23
N PRO A 83 3.46 24.12 26.74
CA PRO A 83 2.23 24.40 25.99
C PRO A 83 2.42 25.22 24.72
N LYS A 84 3.56 25.90 24.56
CA LYS A 84 3.96 26.54 23.30
C LYS A 84 3.92 25.58 22.11
N PHE A 85 4.19 24.30 22.34
CA PHE A 85 4.21 23.25 21.32
C PHE A 85 2.87 22.49 21.21
N ASP A 86 1.81 22.93 21.89
CA ASP A 86 0.50 22.28 21.80
C ASP A 86 -0.02 22.34 20.36
N LYS A 87 -0.44 21.17 19.85
CA LYS A 87 -0.93 21.00 18.47
C LYS A 87 0.00 21.60 17.42
N ILE A 88 1.32 21.56 17.63
CA ILE A 88 2.27 22.17 16.70
C ILE A 88 2.13 21.57 15.29
N GLU A 89 2.33 22.43 14.30
CA GLU A 89 2.19 22.09 12.89
C GLU A 89 3.31 21.19 12.39
N ASP A 90 4.53 21.37 12.91
CA ASP A 90 5.69 20.54 12.63
C ASP A 90 6.28 19.99 13.92
N MET A 91 6.22 18.67 14.07
CA MET A 91 6.71 17.99 15.27
C MET A 91 8.22 18.05 15.41
N ALA A 92 8.97 18.24 14.32
CA ALA A 92 10.43 18.41 14.39
C ALA A 92 10.86 19.67 15.16
N MET A 93 9.95 20.63 15.36
CA MET A 93 10.21 21.84 16.14
C MET A 93 10.08 21.64 17.66
N MET A 94 9.62 20.48 18.12
CA MET A 94 9.50 20.20 19.57
C MET A 94 10.87 20.11 20.24
N THR A 95 10.94 20.52 21.50
CA THR A 95 12.17 20.40 22.31
C THR A 95 12.42 18.96 22.74
N HIS A 96 11.37 18.26 23.17
CA HIS A 96 11.43 16.86 23.54
C HIS A 96 10.87 16.01 22.39
N LEU A 97 11.77 15.30 21.71
CA LEU A 97 11.46 14.40 20.60
C LEU A 97 11.55 12.95 21.07
N HIS A 98 10.41 12.39 21.43
CA HIS A 98 10.25 10.99 21.83
C HIS A 98 8.82 10.52 21.50
N GLU A 99 8.60 9.20 21.54
CA GLU A 99 7.35 8.55 21.15
C GLU A 99 6.09 9.17 21.80
N PRO A 100 6.02 9.41 23.13
CA PRO A 100 4.81 10.00 23.71
C PRO A 100 4.52 11.43 23.23
N ALA A 101 5.53 12.25 22.95
CA ALA A 101 5.31 13.63 22.48
C ALA A 101 4.70 13.64 21.06
N VAL A 102 5.23 12.80 20.18
CA VAL A 102 4.70 12.61 18.81
C VAL A 102 3.27 12.07 18.86
N LEU A 103 3.03 11.01 19.64
CA LEU A 103 1.70 10.40 19.80
C LEU A 103 0.68 11.43 20.29
N TYR A 104 1.01 12.19 21.33
CA TYR A 104 0.07 13.15 21.92
C TYR A 104 -0.22 14.33 21.00
N ASN A 105 0.77 14.86 20.28
CA ASN A 105 0.51 15.94 19.32
C ASN A 105 -0.42 15.48 18.20
N LEU A 106 -0.19 14.29 17.64
CA LEU A 106 -1.08 13.69 16.65
C LEU A 106 -2.49 13.46 17.22
N LYS A 107 -2.59 12.89 18.43
CA LYS A 107 -3.85 12.63 19.13
C LYS A 107 -4.64 13.92 19.36
N GLU A 108 -3.98 14.98 19.80
CA GLU A 108 -4.62 16.26 20.15
C GLU A 108 -5.00 17.09 18.92
N ARG A 109 -4.24 16.98 17.82
CA ARG A 109 -4.61 17.53 16.52
C ARG A 109 -5.78 16.77 15.90
N TYR A 110 -5.74 15.44 15.95
CA TYR A 110 -6.80 14.57 15.46
C TYR A 110 -8.12 14.77 16.22
N ALA A 111 -8.07 14.85 17.55
CA ALA A 111 -9.25 15.16 18.39
C ALA A 111 -9.86 16.54 18.06
N ALA A 112 -9.06 17.42 17.47
CA ALA A 112 -9.48 18.73 16.99
C ALA A 112 -9.84 18.77 15.50
N TRP A 113 -9.92 17.60 14.85
CA TRP A 113 -10.17 17.37 13.42
C TRP A 113 -9.13 17.96 12.46
N MET A 114 -7.90 18.18 12.94
CA MET A 114 -6.75 18.54 12.11
C MET A 114 -5.98 17.26 11.76
N ILE A 115 -6.24 16.73 10.57
CA ILE A 115 -5.74 15.40 10.15
C ILE A 115 -4.31 15.41 9.61
N TYR A 116 -3.82 16.57 9.20
CA TYR A 116 -2.47 16.76 8.64
C TYR A 116 -1.54 17.38 9.67
N THR A 117 -0.35 16.83 9.81
CA THR A 117 0.71 17.31 10.70
C THR A 117 2.06 17.05 10.06
N TYR A 118 2.97 18.01 10.08
CA TYR A 118 4.33 17.79 9.61
C TYR A 118 5.20 17.11 10.67
N SER A 119 6.21 16.37 10.20
CA SER A 119 7.27 15.79 11.00
C SER A 119 8.57 15.85 10.21
N GLY A 120 9.26 16.98 10.23
CA GLY A 120 10.44 17.20 9.38
C GLY A 120 10.04 17.19 7.91
N LEU A 121 10.57 16.30 7.08
CA LEU A 121 10.15 16.22 5.66
C LEU A 121 8.75 15.59 5.46
N PHE A 122 8.22 14.91 6.47
CA PHE A 122 6.98 14.17 6.33
C PHE A 122 5.73 15.03 6.49
N CYS A 123 4.68 14.71 5.74
CA CYS A 123 3.31 15.12 6.01
C CYS A 123 2.51 13.91 6.53
N VAL A 124 2.40 13.80 7.85
CA VAL A 124 1.63 12.76 8.53
C VAL A 124 0.14 13.03 8.35
N THR A 125 -0.60 12.00 7.92
CA THR A 125 -2.06 12.04 7.77
C THR A 125 -2.71 10.97 8.65
N VAL A 126 -3.69 11.35 9.47
CA VAL A 126 -4.52 10.43 10.25
C VAL A 126 -5.91 10.34 9.62
N ASN A 127 -6.39 9.13 9.31
CA ASN A 127 -7.68 8.95 8.64
C ASN A 127 -8.84 9.43 9.54
N PRO A 128 -9.65 10.42 9.12
CA PRO A 128 -10.78 10.91 9.92
C PRO A 128 -11.98 9.96 9.99
N TYR A 129 -12.06 8.94 9.13
CA TYR A 129 -13.27 8.13 8.92
C TYR A 129 -14.53 8.97 8.69
N LYS A 130 -14.36 10.18 8.19
CA LYS A 130 -15.40 11.17 7.97
C LYS A 130 -15.02 12.11 6.83
N TRP A 131 -16.01 12.56 6.07
CA TRP A 131 -15.82 13.61 5.08
C TRP A 131 -15.54 14.96 5.75
N LEU A 132 -14.45 15.60 5.35
CA LEU A 132 -14.05 16.94 5.78
C LEU A 132 -13.94 17.88 4.56
N PRO A 133 -14.26 19.17 4.68
CA PRO A 133 -14.19 20.14 3.58
C PRO A 133 -12.76 20.53 3.16
N VAL A 134 -11.74 19.84 3.67
CA VAL A 134 -10.30 20.11 3.41
C VAL A 134 -9.87 19.88 1.96
N TYR A 135 -10.73 19.29 1.13
CA TYR A 135 -10.49 19.07 -0.30
C TYR A 135 -11.32 20.00 -1.20
N ASN A 136 -12.00 21.00 -0.63
CA ASN A 136 -12.82 21.92 -1.40
C ASN A 136 -11.98 22.78 -2.38
N PRO A 137 -12.57 23.28 -3.47
CA PRO A 137 -11.87 24.13 -4.44
C PRO A 137 -11.22 25.40 -3.83
N GLU A 138 -11.83 25.98 -2.79
CA GLU A 138 -11.24 27.13 -2.09
C GLU A 138 -9.90 26.76 -1.44
N VAL A 139 -9.79 25.55 -0.88
CA VAL A 139 -8.56 25.05 -0.25
C VAL A 139 -7.46 24.85 -1.28
N VAL A 140 -7.78 24.28 -2.44
CA VAL A 140 -6.84 24.15 -3.57
C VAL A 140 -6.24 25.51 -3.94
N THR A 141 -7.11 26.53 -4.03
CA THR A 141 -6.70 27.91 -4.33
C THR A 141 -5.84 28.50 -3.22
N GLY A 142 -6.19 28.24 -1.95
CA GLY A 142 -5.46 28.72 -0.79
C GLY A 142 -4.03 28.21 -0.67
N TYR A 143 -3.74 27.01 -1.20
CA TYR A 143 -2.38 26.42 -1.20
C TYR A 143 -1.56 26.76 -2.46
N ARG A 144 -2.16 27.30 -3.51
CA ARG A 144 -1.47 27.55 -4.78
C ARG A 144 -0.37 28.60 -4.64
N GLY A 145 0.86 28.23 -5.03
CA GLY A 145 2.04 29.10 -4.97
C GLY A 145 2.47 29.48 -3.55
N LYS A 146 2.04 28.73 -2.53
CA LYS A 146 2.40 28.98 -1.14
C LYS A 146 3.58 28.13 -0.71
N LYS A 147 4.56 28.77 -0.08
CA LYS A 147 5.64 28.01 0.58
C LYS A 147 5.07 27.23 1.76
N ARG A 148 5.70 26.11 2.09
CA ARG A 148 5.29 25.24 3.19
C ARG A 148 5.05 25.96 4.54
N GLN A 149 5.81 27.02 4.82
CA GLN A 149 5.71 27.80 6.07
C GLN A 149 4.57 28.83 6.06
N GLU A 150 4.03 29.16 4.88
CA GLU A 150 2.99 30.18 4.69
C GLU A 150 1.58 29.64 4.84
N ALA A 151 1.40 28.32 4.87
CA ALA A 151 0.11 27.66 4.98
C ALA A 151 0.15 26.51 6.02
N PRO A 152 -0.99 26.15 6.64
CA PRO A 152 -1.05 25.02 7.58
C PRO A 152 -0.64 23.69 6.93
N PRO A 153 -0.31 22.65 7.72
CA PRO A 153 0.00 21.33 7.18
C PRO A 153 -1.11 20.78 6.29
N HIS A 154 -0.75 20.42 5.06
CA HIS A 154 -1.69 19.81 4.12
C HIS A 154 -0.96 19.13 2.97
N ILE A 155 -1.59 18.11 2.39
CA ILE A 155 -1.04 17.41 1.23
C ILE A 155 -0.86 18.32 0.00
N PHE A 156 -1.77 19.29 -0.19
CA PHE A 156 -1.66 20.28 -1.26
C PHE A 156 -0.44 21.18 -1.12
N SER A 157 0.06 21.42 0.10
CA SER A 157 1.34 22.12 0.27
C SER A 157 2.47 21.27 -0.30
N ILE A 158 2.50 19.97 -0.01
CA ILE A 158 3.52 19.06 -0.55
C ILE A 158 3.43 19.01 -2.08
N SER A 159 2.21 18.89 -2.62
CA SER A 159 1.98 18.88 -4.07
C SER A 159 2.40 20.19 -4.74
N ASP A 160 1.98 21.35 -4.23
CA ASP A 160 2.33 22.64 -4.81
C ASP A 160 3.84 22.89 -4.75
N ASN A 161 4.49 22.57 -3.62
CA ASN A 161 5.94 22.76 -3.49
C ASN A 161 6.68 21.85 -4.48
N ALA A 162 6.28 20.58 -4.64
CA ALA A 162 6.84 19.69 -5.67
C ALA A 162 6.65 20.23 -7.10
N TYR A 163 5.50 20.86 -7.38
CA TYR A 163 5.25 21.50 -8.67
C TYR A 163 6.10 22.76 -8.88
N GLN A 164 6.22 23.63 -7.88
CA GLN A 164 7.09 24.82 -7.96
C GLN A 164 8.55 24.41 -8.17
N PHE A 165 9.02 23.44 -7.39
CA PHE A 165 10.35 22.84 -7.50
C PHE A 165 10.65 22.27 -8.87
N MET A 166 9.69 21.55 -9.46
CA MET A 166 9.81 21.08 -10.84
C MET A 166 9.97 22.25 -11.84
N LEU A 167 9.27 23.37 -11.64
CA LEU A 167 9.38 24.55 -12.52
C LEU A 167 10.68 25.33 -12.33
N THR A 168 11.25 25.34 -11.13
CA THR A 168 12.50 26.06 -10.83
C THR A 168 13.76 25.21 -11.06
N GLY A 169 13.62 23.88 -11.16
CA GLY A 169 14.70 22.94 -11.43
C GLY A 169 15.27 22.21 -10.21
N ASP A 170 14.65 22.35 -9.03
CA ASP A 170 15.14 21.81 -7.75
C ASP A 170 14.21 20.70 -7.24
N GLY A 171 14.26 19.49 -7.80
CA GLY A 171 13.29 18.43 -7.46
C GLY A 171 13.58 17.68 -6.14
N GLU A 172 12.68 17.76 -5.17
CA GLU A 172 12.66 16.90 -3.97
C GLU A 172 11.51 15.88 -3.99
N SER A 173 11.73 14.71 -3.38
CA SER A 173 10.80 13.57 -3.37
C SER A 173 9.99 13.50 -2.06
N GLY A 174 8.68 13.25 -2.14
CA GLY A 174 7.79 13.02 -1.00
C GLY A 174 6.86 11.82 -1.19
N ALA A 175 6.52 11.10 -0.11
CA ALA A 175 5.70 9.89 -0.12
C ALA A 175 4.21 10.15 0.27
N GLY A 176 3.27 9.42 -0.33
CA GLY A 176 1.83 9.49 -0.02
C GLY A 176 1.07 8.19 -0.29
N LYS A 177 -0.03 7.94 0.43
CA LYS A 177 -0.88 6.71 0.34
C LYS A 177 -2.04 6.86 -0.65
N THR A 178 -2.65 5.76 -1.09
CA THR A 178 -3.73 5.66 -2.12
C THR A 178 -4.82 6.76 -2.12
N VAL A 179 -5.45 7.09 -0.97
CA VAL A 179 -6.51 8.12 -0.92
C VAL A 179 -5.95 9.52 -1.14
N ASN A 180 -4.76 9.75 -0.57
CA ASN A 180 -3.99 10.97 -0.74
C ASN A 180 -3.51 11.10 -2.20
N THR A 181 -3.12 9.99 -2.86
CA THR A 181 -2.74 9.94 -4.29
C THR A 181 -3.84 10.49 -5.19
N LYS A 182 -5.12 10.11 -4.96
CA LYS A 182 -6.26 10.66 -5.73
C LYS A 182 -6.34 12.19 -5.60
N ARG A 183 -6.12 12.73 -4.40
CA ARG A 183 -6.17 14.18 -4.14
C ARG A 183 -4.97 14.94 -4.71
N VAL A 184 -3.78 14.34 -4.68
CA VAL A 184 -2.58 14.88 -5.32
C VAL A 184 -2.77 15.00 -6.84
N ILE A 185 -3.28 13.94 -7.47
CA ILE A 185 -3.62 13.94 -8.90
C ILE A 185 -4.65 15.03 -9.21
N GLN A 186 -5.73 15.12 -8.43
CA GLN A 186 -6.74 16.18 -8.56
C GLN A 186 -6.16 17.58 -8.41
N TYR A 187 -5.19 17.75 -7.51
CA TYR A 187 -4.51 19.03 -7.32
C TYR A 187 -3.74 19.44 -8.58
N PHE A 188 -2.87 18.56 -9.09
CA PHE A 188 -2.09 18.82 -10.32
C PHE A 188 -2.99 19.05 -11.54
N ALA A 189 -4.04 18.25 -11.68
CA ALA A 189 -5.10 18.43 -12.67
C ALA A 189 -5.75 19.82 -12.58
N THR A 190 -5.93 20.38 -11.39
CA THR A 190 -6.58 21.69 -11.23
C THR A 190 -5.61 22.84 -11.52
N ILE A 191 -4.36 22.75 -11.06
CA ILE A 191 -3.42 23.88 -11.13
C ILE A 191 -2.69 23.99 -12.49
N ALA A 192 -2.53 22.88 -13.20
CA ALA A 192 -1.78 22.81 -14.46
C ALA A 192 -2.64 23.06 -15.71
N VAL A 193 -3.95 23.33 -15.54
CA VAL A 193 -4.91 23.52 -16.63
C VAL A 193 -5.20 25.00 -16.87
N THR A 194 -5.06 25.41 -18.13
CA THR A 194 -5.75 26.58 -18.70
C THR A 194 -6.19 26.26 -20.13
N GLY A 195 -7.50 26.04 -20.30
CA GLY A 195 -8.23 26.20 -21.56
C GLY A 195 -8.20 25.03 -22.55
N GLU A 196 -9.22 24.18 -22.52
CA GLU A 196 -10.06 23.82 -23.67
C GLU A 196 -11.35 23.15 -23.15
N LYS A 197 -12.51 23.60 -23.64
CA LYS A 197 -13.82 23.06 -23.23
C LYS A 197 -14.03 21.65 -23.79
N LYS A 198 -14.82 20.85 -23.05
CA LYS A 198 -15.39 19.55 -23.46
C LYS A 198 -15.69 19.51 -24.96
N LYS A 199 -15.04 18.59 -25.69
CA LYS A 199 -15.48 18.17 -27.02
C LYS A 199 -16.66 17.21 -26.86
N ASP A 200 -17.66 17.29 -27.74
CA ASP A 200 -18.86 16.45 -27.69
C ASP A 200 -18.51 14.96 -27.68
N PRO A 201 -19.23 14.13 -26.92
CA PRO A 201 -18.97 12.69 -26.83
C PRO A 201 -19.13 12.02 -28.21
N GLN A 202 -18.05 11.43 -28.73
CA GLN A 202 -18.06 10.59 -29.93
C GLN A 202 -18.06 9.11 -29.54
N PRO A 203 -18.91 8.25 -30.14
CA PRO A 203 -18.86 6.80 -29.92
C PRO A 203 -17.49 6.24 -30.31
N GLY A 204 -16.85 5.48 -29.41
CA GLY A 204 -15.52 4.90 -29.65
C GLY A 204 -14.33 5.87 -29.47
N LYS A 205 -14.56 7.09 -28.94
CA LYS A 205 -13.51 8.00 -28.45
C LYS A 205 -13.79 8.40 -27.01
N MET A 206 -12.71 8.70 -26.28
CA MET A 206 -12.73 9.02 -24.85
C MET A 206 -13.81 10.04 -24.48
N GLN A 207 -14.45 9.80 -23.34
CA GLN A 207 -15.28 10.79 -22.65
C GLN A 207 -14.49 11.38 -21.50
N GLY A 208 -14.54 12.70 -21.33
CA GLY A 208 -13.86 13.38 -20.22
C GLY A 208 -12.45 13.89 -20.57
N THR A 209 -11.90 14.65 -19.62
CA THR A 209 -10.60 15.31 -19.70
C THR A 209 -9.47 14.32 -19.33
N LEU A 210 -8.19 14.61 -19.62
CA LEU A 210 -7.07 13.72 -19.27
C LEU A 210 -7.02 13.48 -17.74
N GLU A 211 -7.43 14.49 -16.99
CA GLU A 211 -7.61 14.51 -15.55
C GLU A 211 -8.66 13.49 -15.09
N ASP A 212 -9.84 13.50 -15.75
CA ASP A 212 -10.90 12.53 -15.49
C ASP A 212 -10.38 11.12 -15.76
N GLN A 213 -9.61 10.91 -16.82
CA GLN A 213 -9.08 9.59 -17.18
C GLN A 213 -8.10 9.05 -16.13
N ILE A 214 -7.17 9.87 -15.62
CA ILE A 214 -6.25 9.44 -14.55
C ILE A 214 -7.03 9.06 -13.29
N ILE A 215 -8.09 9.80 -12.95
CA ILE A 215 -8.93 9.51 -11.79
C ILE A 215 -9.73 8.21 -12.01
N GLN A 216 -10.30 8.03 -13.20
CA GLN A 216 -11.12 6.88 -13.59
C GLN A 216 -10.32 5.60 -13.80
N ALA A 217 -8.99 5.66 -13.91
CA ALA A 217 -8.14 4.47 -13.83
C ALA A 217 -8.24 3.77 -12.47
N ASN A 218 -8.57 4.49 -11.38
CA ASN A 218 -8.54 3.92 -10.03
C ASN A 218 -9.63 2.87 -9.78
N PRO A 219 -10.93 3.10 -10.05
CA PRO A 219 -11.95 2.06 -9.84
C PRO A 219 -11.58 0.73 -10.51
N LEU A 220 -11.09 0.78 -11.76
CA LEU A 220 -10.64 -0.42 -12.47
C LEU A 220 -9.42 -1.07 -11.80
N LEU A 221 -8.38 -0.30 -11.48
CA LEU A 221 -7.18 -0.86 -10.82
C LEU A 221 -7.47 -1.36 -9.40
N GLU A 222 -8.37 -0.72 -8.66
CA GLU A 222 -8.78 -1.14 -7.31
C GLU A 222 -9.63 -2.42 -7.38
N ALA A 223 -10.53 -2.56 -8.36
CA ALA A 223 -11.31 -3.78 -8.53
C ALA A 223 -10.42 -5.02 -8.72
N PHE A 224 -9.35 -4.89 -9.51
CA PHE A 224 -8.46 -6.01 -9.84
C PHE A 224 -7.17 -6.10 -9.01
N GLY A 225 -6.82 -5.05 -8.28
CA GLY A 225 -5.56 -4.94 -7.56
C GLY A 225 -5.72 -4.67 -6.07
N ASN A 226 -6.93 -4.39 -5.58
CA ASN A 226 -7.19 -4.24 -4.16
C ASN A 226 -8.04 -5.38 -3.60
N ALA A 227 -7.85 -5.62 -2.30
CA ALA A 227 -8.58 -6.62 -1.56
C ALA A 227 -8.73 -6.22 -0.09
N LYS A 228 -9.65 -6.90 0.60
CA LYS A 228 -9.79 -6.79 2.05
C LYS A 228 -8.72 -7.62 2.76
N THR A 229 -7.94 -6.98 3.61
CA THR A 229 -6.97 -7.61 4.51
C THR A 229 -7.47 -7.57 5.95
N VAL A 230 -6.68 -8.09 6.90
CA VAL A 230 -7.02 -8.02 8.34
C VAL A 230 -7.16 -6.58 8.85
N ARG A 231 -6.39 -5.63 8.29
CA ARG A 231 -6.29 -4.24 8.80
C ARG A 231 -6.91 -3.17 7.90
N ASN A 232 -7.22 -3.49 6.64
CA ASN A 232 -7.72 -2.54 5.67
C ASN A 232 -8.71 -3.22 4.72
N ASP A 233 -9.91 -2.66 4.62
CA ASP A 233 -10.98 -3.19 3.76
C ASP A 233 -10.70 -3.00 2.26
N ASN A 234 -9.89 -2.00 1.90
CA ASN A 234 -9.52 -1.71 0.50
C ASN A 234 -8.01 -1.53 0.35
N SER A 235 -7.23 -2.58 0.67
CA SER A 235 -5.77 -2.55 0.62
C SER A 235 -5.26 -2.79 -0.79
N SER A 236 -4.42 -1.89 -1.31
CA SER A 236 -3.66 -2.10 -2.54
C SER A 236 -2.74 -3.30 -2.39
N ARG A 237 -2.86 -4.29 -3.29
CA ARG A 237 -2.03 -5.50 -3.33
C ARG A 237 -1.08 -5.52 -4.51
N PHE A 238 -0.72 -4.33 -4.97
CA PHE A 238 0.31 -4.04 -5.95
C PHE A 238 0.90 -2.66 -5.60
N GLY A 239 2.15 -2.45 -5.98
CA GLY A 239 2.75 -1.12 -6.05
C GLY A 239 2.30 -0.42 -7.33
N LYS A 240 1.97 0.86 -7.22
CA LYS A 240 1.51 1.73 -8.30
C LYS A 240 2.37 2.99 -8.31
N PHE A 241 3.07 3.24 -9.41
CA PHE A 241 3.82 4.47 -9.62
C PHE A 241 3.22 5.24 -10.78
N ILE A 242 2.55 6.35 -10.47
CA ILE A 242 1.88 7.19 -11.46
C ILE A 242 2.82 8.33 -11.81
N ARG A 243 3.27 8.40 -13.07
CA ARG A 243 4.03 9.53 -13.60
C ARG A 243 3.06 10.51 -14.24
N ILE A 244 3.02 11.72 -13.70
CA ILE A 244 2.24 12.83 -14.26
C ILE A 244 3.23 13.70 -15.04
N HIS A 245 3.15 13.68 -16.37
CA HIS A 245 4.09 14.39 -17.23
C HIS A 245 3.66 15.83 -17.47
N PHE A 246 4.64 16.73 -17.42
CA PHE A 246 4.47 18.15 -17.68
C PHE A 246 5.30 18.57 -18.89
N GLY A 247 4.70 19.40 -19.74
CA GLY A 247 5.37 20.00 -20.88
C GLY A 247 6.25 21.20 -20.47
N PRO A 248 6.93 21.84 -21.43
CA PRO A 248 7.86 22.94 -21.16
C PRO A 248 7.27 24.16 -20.46
N THR A 249 5.96 24.36 -20.59
CA THR A 249 5.25 25.47 -19.94
C THR A 249 4.69 25.10 -18.57
N GLY A 250 5.06 23.95 -18.01
CA GLY A 250 4.50 23.43 -16.75
C GLY A 250 3.08 22.86 -16.85
N LYS A 251 2.53 22.73 -18.06
CA LYS A 251 1.16 22.22 -18.28
C LYS A 251 1.15 20.70 -18.34
N LEU A 252 0.03 20.09 -17.96
CA LEU A 252 -0.17 18.65 -18.06
C LEU A 252 -0.04 18.20 -19.52
N ALA A 253 0.88 17.27 -19.77
CA ALA A 253 1.17 16.74 -21.10
C ALA A 253 0.57 15.34 -21.27
N SER A 254 0.86 14.41 -20.36
CA SER A 254 0.36 13.03 -20.39
C SER A 254 0.48 12.40 -19.00
N ALA A 255 0.04 11.16 -18.85
CA ALA A 255 0.34 10.36 -17.66
C ALA A 255 0.66 8.92 -18.06
N ASP A 256 1.34 8.20 -17.18
CA ASP A 256 1.45 6.75 -17.27
C ASP A 256 1.55 6.11 -15.89
N ILE A 257 1.23 4.84 -15.83
CA ILE A 257 1.15 4.04 -14.62
C ILE A 257 2.09 2.86 -14.78
N GLU A 258 3.01 2.72 -13.84
CA GLU A 258 3.85 1.54 -13.69
C GLU A 258 3.38 0.74 -12.49
N THR A 259 3.28 -0.58 -12.63
CA THR A 259 2.81 -1.46 -11.55
C THR A 259 3.87 -2.47 -11.17
N TYR A 260 3.98 -2.73 -9.88
CA TYR A 260 4.96 -3.64 -9.28
C TYR A 260 4.27 -4.62 -8.34
N LEU A 261 4.84 -5.82 -8.20
CA LEU A 261 4.53 -6.74 -7.09
C LEU A 261 3.03 -7.00 -6.87
N LEU A 262 2.26 -7.29 -7.93
CA LEU A 262 0.90 -7.79 -7.75
C LEU A 262 0.95 -9.10 -6.96
N GLU A 263 0.20 -9.17 -5.86
CA GLU A 263 0.12 -10.33 -4.98
C GLU A 263 -0.65 -11.47 -5.65
N LYS A 264 0.05 -12.27 -6.47
CA LYS A 264 -0.57 -13.30 -7.30
C LYS A 264 -1.23 -14.41 -6.47
N SER A 265 -0.65 -14.75 -5.32
CA SER A 265 -1.16 -15.81 -4.44
C SER A 265 -2.61 -15.57 -4.02
N ARG A 266 -3.00 -14.31 -3.86
CA ARG A 266 -4.37 -13.88 -3.50
C ARG A 266 -5.45 -14.35 -4.49
N VAL A 267 -5.07 -14.60 -5.76
CA VAL A 267 -5.96 -15.15 -6.79
C VAL A 267 -6.43 -16.56 -6.46
N THR A 268 -5.62 -17.33 -5.73
CA THR A 268 -5.89 -18.75 -5.44
C THR A 268 -5.98 -19.07 -3.96
N PHE A 269 -5.68 -18.12 -3.08
CA PHE A 269 -5.54 -18.31 -1.64
C PHE A 269 -5.97 -17.07 -0.87
N GLN A 270 -6.61 -17.26 0.28
CA GLN A 270 -6.94 -16.20 1.24
C GLN A 270 -6.78 -16.73 2.66
N LEU A 271 -6.34 -15.87 3.57
CA LEU A 271 -6.47 -16.13 5.01
C LEU A 271 -7.95 -16.02 5.44
N SER A 272 -8.30 -16.64 6.57
CA SER A 272 -9.70 -16.74 7.04
C SER A 272 -10.41 -15.39 7.20
N SER A 273 -9.68 -14.37 7.62
CA SER A 273 -10.18 -13.00 7.80
C SER A 273 -9.85 -12.09 6.61
N GLU A 274 -9.54 -12.62 5.45
CA GLU A 274 -9.21 -11.86 4.25
C GLU A 274 -10.09 -12.26 3.06
N ARG A 275 -10.08 -11.42 2.03
CA ARG A 275 -10.82 -11.65 0.79
C ARG A 275 -9.86 -11.67 -0.41
N SER A 276 -10.29 -12.28 -1.51
CA SER A 276 -9.62 -12.12 -2.80
C SER A 276 -9.87 -10.72 -3.38
N TYR A 277 -9.41 -10.46 -4.60
CA TYR A 277 -9.62 -9.18 -5.29
C TYR A 277 -11.11 -8.84 -5.45
N HIS A 278 -11.43 -7.56 -5.33
CA HIS A 278 -12.83 -7.09 -5.28
C HIS A 278 -13.67 -7.51 -6.48
N ILE A 279 -13.07 -7.53 -7.67
CA ILE A 279 -13.75 -7.84 -8.93
C ILE A 279 -14.56 -9.14 -8.89
N PHE A 280 -14.07 -10.18 -8.22
CA PHE A 280 -14.78 -11.47 -8.18
C PHE A 280 -16.17 -11.33 -7.56
N TYR A 281 -16.28 -10.57 -6.49
CA TYR A 281 -17.52 -10.42 -5.74
C TYR A 281 -18.35 -9.25 -6.29
N GLN A 282 -17.72 -8.23 -6.87
CA GLN A 282 -18.40 -7.23 -7.70
C GLN A 282 -19.19 -7.93 -8.81
N ILE A 283 -18.58 -8.85 -9.55
CA ILE A 283 -19.27 -9.63 -10.60
C ILE A 283 -20.40 -10.48 -10.01
N MET A 284 -20.14 -11.18 -8.90
CA MET A 284 -21.13 -12.05 -8.24
C MET A 284 -22.25 -11.28 -7.50
N SER A 285 -22.15 -9.95 -7.36
CA SER A 285 -23.20 -9.08 -6.79
C SER A 285 -24.52 -9.15 -7.56
N ASN A 286 -24.47 -9.64 -8.81
CA ASN A 286 -25.61 -9.75 -9.71
C ASN A 286 -26.23 -8.39 -10.09
N LYS A 287 -25.48 -7.29 -9.93
CA LYS A 287 -25.94 -5.97 -10.37
C LYS A 287 -26.04 -5.86 -11.90
N LYS A 288 -25.24 -6.66 -12.62
CA LYS A 288 -25.31 -6.88 -14.08
C LYS A 288 -25.53 -8.38 -14.36
N PRO A 289 -26.77 -8.89 -14.32
CA PRO A 289 -27.07 -10.32 -14.44
C PRO A 289 -26.55 -10.97 -15.73
N GLU A 290 -26.43 -10.19 -16.80
CA GLU A 290 -25.86 -10.64 -18.06
C GLU A 290 -24.41 -11.12 -17.92
N LEU A 291 -23.66 -10.65 -16.90
CA LEU A 291 -22.32 -11.15 -16.61
C LEU A 291 -22.37 -12.54 -15.96
N ILE A 292 -23.37 -12.85 -15.14
CA ILE A 292 -23.51 -14.17 -14.52
C ILE A 292 -23.69 -15.23 -15.61
N ASP A 293 -24.60 -14.96 -16.55
CA ASP A 293 -24.88 -15.84 -17.70
C ASP A 293 -23.67 -15.94 -18.64
N LEU A 294 -23.05 -14.80 -18.98
CA LEU A 294 -21.88 -14.75 -19.88
C LEU A 294 -20.70 -15.57 -19.34
N LEU A 295 -20.49 -15.54 -18.03
CA LEU A 295 -19.36 -16.17 -17.35
C LEU A 295 -19.66 -17.60 -16.87
N LEU A 296 -20.90 -18.07 -17.06
CA LEU A 296 -21.34 -19.40 -16.65
C LEU A 296 -21.12 -19.66 -15.16
N ILE A 297 -21.33 -18.63 -14.33
CA ILE A 297 -21.13 -18.67 -12.88
C ILE A 297 -22.46 -18.62 -12.13
N SER A 298 -22.42 -18.91 -10.83
CA SER A 298 -23.52 -18.61 -9.90
C SER A 298 -23.22 -17.30 -9.16
N THR A 299 -24.18 -16.83 -8.36
CA THR A 299 -24.01 -15.69 -7.45
C THR A 299 -23.53 -16.12 -6.06
N ASN A 300 -23.27 -17.42 -5.84
CA ASN A 300 -22.80 -17.93 -4.56
C ASN A 300 -21.26 -18.05 -4.57
N PRO A 301 -20.51 -17.20 -3.85
CA PRO A 301 -19.05 -17.26 -3.86
C PRO A 301 -18.48 -18.62 -3.43
N TYR A 302 -19.18 -19.35 -2.56
CA TYR A 302 -18.77 -20.68 -2.09
C TYR A 302 -18.79 -21.76 -3.17
N ASP A 303 -19.36 -21.48 -4.33
CA ASP A 303 -19.25 -22.37 -5.49
C ASP A 303 -17.84 -22.29 -6.13
N PHE A 304 -17.00 -21.33 -5.73
CA PHE A 304 -15.68 -21.07 -6.33
C PHE A 304 -14.56 -21.06 -5.28
N LEU A 305 -13.87 -22.20 -5.14
CA LEU A 305 -12.87 -22.43 -4.09
C LEU A 305 -11.77 -21.36 -4.03
N TYR A 306 -11.33 -20.85 -5.17
CA TYR A 306 -10.24 -19.88 -5.23
C TYR A 306 -10.57 -18.52 -4.62
N VAL A 307 -11.85 -18.20 -4.37
CA VAL A 307 -12.28 -16.89 -3.87
C VAL A 307 -13.15 -16.98 -2.62
N SER A 308 -13.22 -18.14 -1.97
CA SER A 308 -14.10 -18.39 -0.83
C SER A 308 -13.41 -19.09 0.35
N GLN A 309 -12.08 -18.97 0.47
CA GLN A 309 -11.32 -19.55 1.59
C GLN A 309 -11.36 -18.68 2.85
N GLY A 310 -11.60 -17.38 2.68
CA GLY A 310 -11.77 -16.41 3.75
C GLY A 310 -13.16 -15.75 3.74
N GLU A 311 -13.17 -14.44 3.94
CA GLU A 311 -14.38 -13.61 3.92
C GLU A 311 -14.88 -13.41 2.48
N VAL A 312 -16.20 -13.38 2.30
CA VAL A 312 -16.84 -13.14 0.99
C VAL A 312 -17.59 -11.82 0.93
N THR A 313 -17.91 -11.21 2.08
CA THR A 313 -18.59 -9.91 2.20
C THR A 313 -17.84 -8.98 3.14
N VAL A 314 -17.94 -7.67 2.92
CA VAL A 314 -17.30 -6.64 3.76
C VAL A 314 -18.33 -5.56 4.08
N ALA A 315 -18.54 -5.25 5.36
CA ALA A 315 -19.63 -4.35 5.79
C ALA A 315 -19.50 -2.91 5.26
N SER A 316 -18.28 -2.47 4.94
CA SER A 316 -17.97 -1.12 4.45
C SER A 316 -18.02 -0.99 2.93
N ILE A 317 -18.26 -2.07 2.18
CA ILE A 317 -18.19 -2.12 0.71
C ILE A 317 -19.54 -2.58 0.14
N ASP A 318 -20.08 -1.82 -0.80
CA ASP A 318 -21.20 -2.27 -1.64
C ASP A 318 -20.69 -2.75 -2.99
N ASP A 319 -20.50 -4.07 -3.12
CA ASP A 319 -20.01 -4.71 -4.35
C ASP A 319 -20.89 -4.42 -5.58
N SER A 320 -22.17 -4.08 -5.39
CA SER A 320 -23.09 -3.75 -6.49
C SER A 320 -22.80 -2.36 -7.05
N GLU A 321 -22.63 -1.36 -6.17
CA GLU A 321 -22.27 0.00 -6.58
C GLU A 321 -20.86 0.02 -7.19
N GLU A 322 -19.93 -0.70 -6.58
CA GLU A 322 -18.55 -0.81 -7.08
C GLU A 322 -18.48 -1.50 -8.45
N LEU A 323 -19.32 -2.51 -8.73
CA LEU A 323 -19.38 -3.11 -10.08
C LEU A 323 -19.75 -2.06 -11.14
N LEU A 324 -20.72 -1.19 -10.84
CA LEU A 324 -21.10 -0.13 -11.78
C LEU A 324 -19.98 0.89 -11.96
N ALA A 325 -19.27 1.26 -10.89
CA ALA A 325 -18.13 2.15 -10.97
C ALA A 325 -17.00 1.56 -11.84
N THR A 326 -16.68 0.27 -11.63
CA THR A 326 -15.70 -0.47 -12.44
C THR A 326 -16.13 -0.55 -13.90
N ASP A 327 -17.37 -0.94 -14.17
CA ASP A 327 -17.90 -1.11 -15.53
C ASP A 327 -17.91 0.22 -16.32
N ASN A 328 -18.29 1.31 -15.66
CA ASN A 328 -18.24 2.66 -16.23
C ASN A 328 -16.80 3.15 -16.45
N ALA A 329 -15.88 2.83 -15.53
CA ALA A 329 -14.47 3.18 -15.67
C ALA A 329 -13.86 2.53 -16.92
N VAL A 330 -14.16 1.25 -17.19
CA VAL A 330 -13.73 0.56 -18.41
C VAL A 330 -14.18 1.29 -19.68
N ASP A 331 -15.42 1.80 -19.70
CA ASP A 331 -15.96 2.53 -20.85
C ASP A 331 -15.29 3.92 -21.01
N ILE A 332 -15.07 4.66 -19.91
CA ILE A 332 -14.42 5.98 -19.93
C ILE A 332 -12.96 5.86 -20.39
N LEU A 333 -12.27 4.81 -19.94
CA LEU A 333 -10.89 4.51 -20.33
C LEU A 333 -10.77 4.02 -21.79
N GLY A 334 -11.88 3.91 -22.52
CA GLY A 334 -11.86 3.65 -23.96
C GLY A 334 -11.48 2.21 -24.32
N PHE A 335 -11.78 1.24 -23.44
CA PHE A 335 -11.76 -0.16 -23.81
C PHE A 335 -12.90 -0.44 -24.79
N SER A 336 -12.62 -1.23 -25.82
CA SER A 336 -13.66 -1.69 -26.74
C SER A 336 -14.61 -2.69 -26.04
N PRO A 337 -15.84 -2.88 -26.56
CA PRO A 337 -16.76 -3.87 -26.01
C PRO A 337 -16.17 -5.29 -25.95
N ASP A 338 -15.38 -5.67 -26.96
CA ASP A 338 -14.73 -6.99 -27.01
C ASP A 338 -13.64 -7.12 -25.94
N GLU A 339 -12.87 -6.07 -25.71
CA GLU A 339 -11.86 -6.00 -24.64
C GLU A 339 -12.51 -6.11 -23.26
N LYS A 340 -13.60 -5.36 -23.03
CA LYS A 340 -14.38 -5.40 -21.79
C LYS A 340 -14.94 -6.80 -21.51
N VAL A 341 -15.55 -7.42 -22.53
CA VAL A 341 -16.01 -8.81 -22.45
C VAL A 341 -14.86 -9.77 -22.18
N GLY A 342 -13.70 -9.57 -22.82
CA GLY A 342 -12.49 -10.37 -22.61
C GLY A 342 -12.01 -10.33 -21.16
N ILE A 343 -11.96 -9.15 -20.54
CA ILE A 343 -11.60 -8.98 -19.13
C ILE A 343 -12.52 -9.81 -18.22
N TYR A 344 -13.84 -9.69 -18.40
CA TYR A 344 -14.80 -10.46 -17.61
C TYR A 344 -14.65 -11.97 -17.86
N LYS A 345 -14.54 -12.42 -19.11
CA LYS A 345 -14.37 -13.84 -19.46
C LYS A 345 -13.13 -14.46 -18.84
N LEU A 346 -11.99 -13.77 -18.89
CA LEU A 346 -10.75 -14.24 -18.25
C LEU A 346 -10.90 -14.32 -16.72
N THR A 347 -11.58 -13.34 -16.11
CA THR A 347 -11.87 -13.34 -14.67
C THR A 347 -12.77 -14.53 -14.28
N GLY A 348 -13.81 -14.81 -15.07
CA GLY A 348 -14.67 -15.97 -14.87
C GLY A 348 -13.94 -17.30 -15.05
N ALA A 349 -13.07 -17.39 -16.07
CA ALA A 349 -12.26 -18.60 -16.32
C ALA A 349 -11.33 -18.92 -15.15
N VAL A 350 -10.73 -17.90 -14.51
CA VAL A 350 -9.90 -18.06 -13.31
C VAL A 350 -10.70 -18.67 -12.14
N MET A 351 -11.96 -18.29 -11.96
CA MET A 351 -12.82 -18.90 -10.94
C MET A 351 -13.10 -20.38 -11.26
N HIS A 352 -13.39 -20.71 -12.52
CA HIS A 352 -13.62 -22.09 -12.95
C HIS A 352 -12.36 -22.96 -12.84
N TYR A 353 -11.16 -22.42 -13.07
CA TYR A 353 -9.91 -23.15 -12.87
C TYR A 353 -9.80 -23.75 -11.47
N GLY A 354 -10.21 -23.01 -10.43
CA GLY A 354 -10.19 -23.48 -9.05
C GLY A 354 -11.12 -24.65 -8.74
N ASN A 355 -12.08 -24.92 -9.62
CA ASN A 355 -13.07 -25.98 -9.47
C ASN A 355 -12.78 -27.22 -10.32
N MET A 356 -11.75 -27.21 -11.17
CA MET A 356 -11.36 -28.39 -11.93
C MET A 356 -10.94 -29.50 -10.98
N LYS A 357 -11.41 -30.73 -11.19
CA LYS A 357 -11.11 -31.88 -10.35
C LYS A 357 -10.28 -32.90 -11.11
N PHE A 358 -9.33 -33.50 -10.41
CA PHE A 358 -8.45 -34.53 -10.92
C PHE A 358 -8.34 -35.65 -9.89
N LYS A 359 -8.17 -36.88 -10.40
CA LYS A 359 -7.99 -38.08 -9.59
C LYS A 359 -6.79 -38.87 -10.07
N GLN A 360 -6.28 -39.74 -9.21
CA GLN A 360 -5.20 -40.65 -9.57
C GLN A 360 -5.76 -41.75 -10.46
N LYS A 361 -5.09 -42.00 -11.59
CA LYS A 361 -5.43 -43.10 -12.48
C LYS A 361 -5.18 -44.44 -11.78
N GLN A 362 -6.06 -45.42 -11.98
CA GLN A 362 -5.95 -46.70 -11.28
C GLN A 362 -4.59 -47.38 -11.57
N ARG A 363 -3.85 -47.72 -10.50
CA ARG A 363 -2.54 -48.40 -10.55
C ARG A 363 -1.41 -47.61 -11.22
N GLU A 364 -1.60 -46.32 -11.42
CA GLU A 364 -0.63 -45.38 -12.01
C GLU A 364 -0.43 -44.18 -11.06
N GLU A 365 0.73 -43.52 -11.09
CA GLU A 365 0.96 -42.30 -10.30
C GLU A 365 0.41 -41.05 -11.00
N GLN A 366 0.06 -41.18 -12.28
CA GLN A 366 -0.44 -40.12 -13.13
C GLN A 366 -1.87 -39.71 -12.75
N ALA A 367 -2.16 -38.42 -12.92
CA ALA A 367 -3.49 -37.85 -12.80
C ALA A 367 -4.32 -38.09 -14.07
N GLU A 368 -5.63 -38.19 -13.89
CA GLU A 368 -6.64 -38.08 -14.95
C GLU A 368 -7.74 -37.09 -14.54
N PRO A 369 -8.43 -36.45 -15.50
CA PRO A 369 -9.56 -35.57 -15.20
C PRO A 369 -10.69 -36.31 -14.47
N ASP A 370 -11.25 -35.68 -13.44
CA ASP A 370 -12.42 -36.19 -12.72
C ASP A 370 -13.68 -35.40 -13.11
N GLY A 371 -14.04 -35.53 -14.39
CA GLY A 371 -15.10 -34.77 -15.05
C GLY A 371 -14.56 -33.68 -15.99
N THR A 372 -15.41 -33.25 -16.92
CA THR A 372 -15.04 -32.25 -17.94
C THR A 372 -15.84 -30.95 -17.85
N GLU A 373 -16.97 -30.94 -17.15
CA GLU A 373 -17.92 -29.80 -17.16
C GLU A 373 -17.25 -28.46 -16.85
N VAL A 374 -16.43 -28.41 -15.80
CA VAL A 374 -15.73 -27.18 -15.40
C VAL A 374 -14.67 -26.78 -16.43
N ALA A 375 -14.00 -27.77 -17.03
CA ALA A 375 -13.03 -27.54 -18.10
C ALA A 375 -13.70 -27.10 -19.41
N ASP A 376 -14.92 -27.53 -19.68
CA ASP A 376 -15.75 -27.07 -20.80
C ASP A 376 -16.13 -25.60 -20.62
N LYS A 377 -16.55 -25.20 -19.40
CA LYS A 377 -16.83 -23.78 -19.08
C LYS A 377 -15.58 -22.91 -19.23
N ALA A 378 -14.47 -23.30 -18.60
CA ALA A 378 -13.22 -22.57 -18.69
C ALA A 378 -12.68 -22.51 -20.13
N GLY A 379 -12.75 -23.62 -20.86
CA GLY A 379 -12.36 -23.71 -22.26
C GLY A 379 -13.20 -22.76 -23.14
N TYR A 380 -14.52 -22.76 -22.97
CA TYR A 380 -15.42 -21.85 -23.68
C TYR A 380 -15.09 -20.37 -23.45
N LEU A 381 -14.87 -19.96 -22.18
CA LEU A 381 -14.55 -18.58 -21.84
C LEU A 381 -13.21 -18.12 -22.43
N MET A 382 -12.24 -19.03 -22.53
CA MET A 382 -10.90 -18.75 -23.06
C MET A 382 -10.76 -19.01 -24.57
N GLY A 383 -11.80 -19.52 -25.23
CA GLY A 383 -11.73 -19.93 -26.63
C GLY A 383 -10.81 -21.13 -26.88
N LEU A 384 -10.74 -22.06 -25.93
CA LEU A 384 -9.89 -23.26 -25.96
C LEU A 384 -10.73 -24.54 -26.09
N ASN A 385 -10.14 -25.58 -26.65
CA ASN A 385 -10.69 -26.93 -26.60
C ASN A 385 -10.42 -27.54 -25.21
N SER A 386 -11.48 -27.98 -24.52
CA SER A 386 -11.39 -28.52 -23.16
C SER A 386 -10.61 -29.83 -23.08
N ALA A 387 -10.71 -30.71 -24.09
CA ALA A 387 -9.97 -31.96 -24.12
C ALA A 387 -8.47 -31.71 -24.29
N ASP A 388 -8.08 -30.75 -25.14
CA ASP A 388 -6.67 -30.36 -25.30
C ASP A 388 -6.12 -29.69 -24.04
N LEU A 389 -6.93 -28.84 -23.37
CA LEU A 389 -6.57 -28.23 -22.09
C LEU A 389 -6.29 -29.29 -21.03
N LEU A 390 -7.23 -30.22 -20.81
CA LEU A 390 -7.09 -31.30 -19.84
C LEU A 390 -5.89 -32.21 -20.16
N LYS A 391 -5.69 -32.51 -21.45
CA LYS A 391 -4.53 -33.29 -21.91
C LYS A 391 -3.22 -32.56 -21.63
N ALA A 392 -3.14 -31.26 -21.90
CA ALA A 392 -1.94 -30.46 -21.64
C ALA A 392 -1.64 -30.33 -20.14
N LEU A 393 -2.67 -30.29 -19.29
CA LEU A 393 -2.54 -30.27 -17.84
C LEU A 393 -2.02 -31.61 -17.30
N CYS A 394 -2.62 -32.74 -17.67
CA CYS A 394 -2.21 -34.06 -17.17
C CYS A 394 -0.91 -34.57 -17.83
N TYR A 395 -0.69 -34.22 -19.10
CA TYR A 395 0.40 -34.74 -19.94
C TYR A 395 1.11 -33.61 -20.72
N PRO A 396 1.75 -32.65 -20.03
CA PRO A 396 2.50 -31.58 -20.69
C PRO A 396 3.63 -32.13 -21.58
N ARG A 397 3.89 -31.43 -22.68
CA ARG A 397 5.04 -31.69 -23.56
C ARG A 397 6.19 -30.76 -23.17
N VAL A 398 7.29 -31.35 -22.73
CA VAL A 398 8.49 -30.62 -22.30
C VAL A 398 9.57 -30.78 -23.36
N LYS A 399 10.24 -29.67 -23.71
CA LYS A 399 11.39 -29.72 -24.62
C LYS A 399 12.63 -30.16 -23.84
N VAL A 400 13.22 -31.28 -24.25
CA VAL A 400 14.46 -31.83 -23.67
C VAL A 400 15.49 -31.90 -24.80
N GLY A 401 16.46 -30.98 -24.78
CA GLY A 401 17.38 -30.79 -25.91
C GLY A 401 16.62 -30.33 -27.17
N ASN A 402 16.65 -31.15 -28.23
CA ASN A 402 15.97 -30.87 -29.50
C ASN A 402 14.60 -31.58 -29.66
N GLU A 403 14.19 -32.41 -28.71
CA GLU A 403 12.96 -33.22 -28.81
C GLU A 403 11.90 -32.76 -27.81
N TYR A 404 10.63 -33.07 -28.10
CA TYR A 404 9.51 -32.87 -27.18
C TYR A 404 9.07 -34.21 -26.59
N VAL A 405 9.17 -34.32 -25.27
CA VAL A 405 8.76 -35.51 -24.52
C VAL A 405 7.48 -35.22 -23.75
N THR A 406 6.51 -36.12 -23.85
CA THR A 406 5.29 -36.06 -23.04
C THR A 406 5.61 -36.57 -21.63
N LYS A 407 5.36 -35.73 -20.62
CA LYS A 407 5.58 -36.04 -19.20
C LYS A 407 4.23 -36.15 -18.51
N GLY A 408 3.96 -37.27 -17.84
CA GLY A 408 2.80 -37.40 -16.96
C GLY A 408 2.99 -36.63 -15.65
N GLN A 409 1.92 -36.02 -15.15
CA GLN A 409 1.90 -35.35 -13.84
C GLN A 409 1.06 -36.15 -12.85
N ASN A 410 1.42 -36.12 -11.56
CA ASN A 410 0.55 -36.61 -10.50
C ASN A 410 -0.54 -35.57 -10.16
N VAL A 411 -1.52 -35.94 -9.33
CA VAL A 411 -2.69 -35.10 -9.01
C VAL A 411 -2.28 -33.75 -8.42
N GLN A 412 -1.34 -33.74 -7.47
CA GLN A 412 -0.88 -32.51 -6.83
C GLN A 412 -0.17 -31.58 -7.83
N GLN A 413 0.65 -32.14 -8.72
CA GLN A 413 1.35 -31.39 -9.75
C GLN A 413 0.38 -30.72 -10.74
N VAL A 414 -0.72 -31.42 -11.09
CA VAL A 414 -1.77 -30.83 -11.92
C VAL A 414 -2.47 -29.68 -11.19
N TYR A 415 -2.88 -29.85 -9.93
CA TYR A 415 -3.47 -28.75 -9.15
C TYR A 415 -2.53 -27.53 -9.02
N ASN A 416 -1.24 -27.77 -8.76
CA ASN A 416 -0.24 -26.71 -8.72
C ASN A 416 -0.13 -25.98 -10.07
N SER A 417 -0.17 -26.73 -11.19
CA SER A 417 -0.13 -26.17 -12.54
C SER A 417 -1.37 -25.34 -12.85
N VAL A 418 -2.56 -25.80 -12.47
CA VAL A 418 -3.83 -25.06 -12.63
C VAL A 418 -3.80 -23.76 -11.83
N GLY A 419 -3.35 -23.81 -10.57
CA GLY A 419 -3.18 -22.63 -9.74
C GLY A 419 -2.15 -21.65 -10.31
N ALA A 420 -1.03 -22.15 -10.85
CA ALA A 420 -0.03 -21.32 -11.52
C ALA A 420 -0.58 -20.66 -12.79
N LEU A 421 -1.39 -21.36 -13.58
CA LEU A 421 -2.08 -20.81 -14.75
C LEU A 421 -3.09 -19.73 -14.36
N ALA A 422 -3.91 -19.97 -13.32
CA ALA A 422 -4.86 -18.98 -12.82
C ALA A 422 -4.16 -17.66 -12.43
N LYS A 423 -3.07 -17.77 -11.65
CA LYS A 423 -2.22 -16.62 -11.27
C LYS A 423 -1.62 -15.91 -12.48
N SER A 424 -1.10 -16.67 -13.45
CA SER A 424 -0.46 -16.14 -14.65
C SER A 424 -1.44 -15.43 -15.59
N VAL A 425 -2.63 -16.00 -15.79
CA VAL A 425 -3.71 -15.38 -16.58
C VAL A 425 -4.15 -14.07 -15.92
N TYR A 426 -4.40 -14.10 -14.61
CA TYR A 426 -4.83 -12.91 -13.87
C TYR A 426 -3.76 -11.81 -13.89
N GLU A 427 -2.50 -12.15 -13.64
CA GLU A 427 -1.38 -11.20 -13.71
C GLU A 427 -1.24 -10.59 -15.10
N LYS A 428 -1.22 -11.42 -16.15
CA LYS A 428 -1.06 -10.93 -17.54
C LYS A 428 -2.24 -10.05 -17.95
N MET A 429 -3.46 -10.39 -17.53
CA MET A 429 -4.64 -9.56 -17.72
C MET A 429 -4.51 -8.23 -17.00
N PHE A 430 -4.08 -8.23 -15.74
CA PHE A 430 -3.83 -7.00 -14.97
C PHE A 430 -2.79 -6.09 -15.62
N LEU A 431 -1.62 -6.64 -15.97
CA LEU A 431 -0.56 -5.90 -16.66
C LEU A 431 -1.02 -5.38 -18.02
N TRP A 432 -1.80 -6.16 -18.76
CA TRP A 432 -2.37 -5.73 -20.03
C TRP A 432 -3.37 -4.58 -19.85
N MET A 433 -4.22 -4.61 -18.81
CA MET A 433 -5.10 -3.48 -18.50
C MET A 433 -4.30 -2.20 -18.23
N VAL A 434 -3.19 -2.30 -17.49
CA VAL A 434 -2.27 -1.16 -17.26
C VAL A 434 -1.69 -0.64 -18.58
N VAL A 435 -1.23 -1.53 -19.46
CA VAL A 435 -0.74 -1.15 -20.80
C VAL A 435 -1.83 -0.44 -21.60
N ARG A 436 -3.07 -0.93 -21.58
CA ARG A 436 -4.20 -0.30 -22.26
C ARG A 436 -4.53 1.06 -21.67
N ILE A 437 -4.54 1.19 -20.35
CA ILE A 437 -4.71 2.49 -19.67
C ILE A 437 -3.61 3.47 -20.12
N ASN A 438 -2.35 3.05 -20.13
CA ASN A 438 -1.23 3.92 -20.53
C ASN A 438 -1.32 4.38 -21.98
N GLN A 439 -1.76 3.51 -22.90
CA GLN A 439 -2.00 3.91 -24.29
C GLN A 439 -3.06 5.02 -24.43
N GLN A 440 -3.97 5.10 -23.45
CA GLN A 440 -5.05 6.09 -23.43
C GLN A 440 -4.62 7.38 -22.72
N LEU A 441 -3.78 7.27 -21.69
CA LEU A 441 -3.19 8.43 -21.00
C LEU A 441 -2.06 9.11 -21.80
N ASP A 442 -1.52 8.43 -22.82
CA ASP A 442 -0.48 8.97 -23.69
C ASP A 442 -1.04 10.04 -24.64
N THR A 443 -0.29 11.13 -24.80
CA THR A 443 -0.66 12.22 -25.71
C THR A 443 0.51 12.60 -26.61
N LYS A 444 0.23 13.30 -27.71
CA LYS A 444 1.28 13.80 -28.62
C LYS A 444 1.99 15.05 -28.10
N GLN A 445 1.67 15.54 -26.89
CA GLN A 445 2.30 16.72 -26.35
C GLN A 445 3.76 16.44 -25.94
N PRO A 446 4.68 17.41 -26.11
CA PRO A 446 6.05 17.25 -25.65
C PRO A 446 6.10 17.13 -24.12
N ARG A 447 6.95 16.22 -23.63
CA ARG A 447 7.19 15.97 -22.20
C ARG A 447 8.57 16.50 -21.82
N GLN A 448 8.67 17.24 -20.72
CA GLN A 448 9.94 17.75 -20.22
C GLN A 448 10.26 17.24 -18.81
N HIS A 449 9.27 17.24 -17.91
CA HIS A 449 9.41 16.82 -16.52
C HIS A 449 8.24 15.92 -16.13
N PHE A 450 8.35 15.20 -15.02
CA PHE A 450 7.22 14.49 -14.43
C PHE A 450 7.27 14.56 -12.91
N ILE A 451 6.10 14.46 -12.28
CA ILE A 451 5.97 14.21 -10.85
C ILE A 451 5.47 12.78 -10.67
N GLY A 452 6.25 11.97 -9.97
CA GLY A 452 5.92 10.58 -9.68
C GLY A 452 5.17 10.45 -8.36
N VAL A 453 4.03 9.75 -8.35
CA VAL A 453 3.30 9.41 -7.14
C VAL A 453 3.38 7.90 -6.93
N LEU A 454 4.15 7.49 -5.92
CA LEU A 454 4.30 6.09 -5.51
C LEU A 454 3.27 5.72 -4.45
N ASP A 455 2.50 4.67 -4.72
CA ASP A 455 1.49 4.10 -3.85
C ASP A 455 1.72 2.59 -3.73
N ILE A 456 2.16 2.13 -2.56
CA ILE A 456 2.50 0.74 -2.29
C ILE A 456 2.05 0.36 -0.88
N ALA A 457 1.84 -0.94 -0.64
CA ALA A 457 1.57 -1.47 0.69
C ALA A 457 2.70 -1.10 1.66
N GLY A 458 2.32 -0.66 2.86
CA GLY A 458 3.27 -0.38 3.94
C GLY A 458 3.79 -1.67 4.58
N PHE A 459 4.71 -1.52 5.53
CA PHE A 459 5.27 -2.63 6.30
C PHE A 459 4.16 -3.41 7.05
N GLU A 460 4.20 -4.73 6.99
CA GLU A 460 3.20 -5.64 7.55
C GLU A 460 3.79 -6.55 8.63
N ILE A 461 3.13 -6.58 9.79
CA ILE A 461 3.45 -7.49 10.89
C ILE A 461 2.14 -8.13 11.34
N PHE A 462 1.97 -9.40 11.01
CA PHE A 462 0.83 -10.24 11.37
C PHE A 462 1.26 -11.38 12.29
N ASP A 463 0.28 -12.11 12.83
CA ASP A 463 0.54 -13.35 13.57
C ASP A 463 1.02 -14.49 12.65
N PHE A 464 0.70 -14.40 11.36
CA PHE A 464 1.16 -15.30 10.31
C PHE A 464 1.70 -14.48 9.13
N ASN A 465 3.01 -14.53 8.91
CA ASN A 465 3.70 -13.80 7.84
C ASN A 465 4.31 -14.81 6.87
N SER A 466 3.89 -14.80 5.61
CA SER A 466 4.38 -15.68 4.54
C SER A 466 5.39 -14.97 3.63
N LEU A 467 5.73 -15.60 2.50
CA LEU A 467 6.60 -15.02 1.47
C LEU A 467 6.11 -13.65 0.99
N GLU A 468 4.80 -13.43 0.95
CA GLU A 468 4.19 -12.15 0.56
C GLU A 468 4.59 -11.03 1.52
N GLN A 469 4.47 -11.25 2.84
CA GLN A 469 4.92 -10.29 3.84
C GLN A 469 6.42 -10.06 3.73
N LEU A 470 7.23 -11.10 3.48
CA LEU A 470 8.67 -10.93 3.29
C LEU A 470 8.99 -10.00 2.11
N CYS A 471 8.32 -10.17 0.96
CA CYS A 471 8.50 -9.31 -0.21
C CYS A 471 8.05 -7.87 0.05
N ILE A 472 6.92 -7.67 0.73
CA ILE A 472 6.40 -6.34 1.09
C ILE A 472 7.33 -5.64 2.08
N ASN A 473 7.76 -6.35 3.13
CA ASN A 473 8.64 -5.82 4.17
C ASN A 473 10.03 -5.51 3.62
N PHE A 474 10.58 -6.38 2.75
CA PHE A 474 11.83 -6.10 2.03
C PHE A 474 11.75 -4.83 1.19
N THR A 475 10.63 -4.64 0.48
CA THR A 475 10.41 -3.41 -0.31
C THR A 475 10.37 -2.18 0.59
N ASN A 476 9.67 -2.26 1.73
CA ASN A 476 9.60 -1.18 2.71
C ASN A 476 10.97 -0.91 3.37
N GLU A 477 11.79 -1.94 3.61
CA GLU A 477 13.16 -1.79 4.11
C GLU A 477 14.00 -0.94 3.16
N LYS A 478 13.92 -1.21 1.85
CA LYS A 478 14.59 -0.43 0.80
C LYS A 478 14.05 0.99 0.68
N LEU A 479 12.73 1.16 0.74
CA LEU A 479 12.12 2.49 0.73
C LEU A 479 12.54 3.33 1.94
N GLN A 480 12.65 2.70 3.12
CA GLN A 480 13.16 3.35 4.32
C GLN A 480 14.64 3.71 4.18
N GLN A 481 15.46 2.85 3.58
CA GLN A 481 16.87 3.15 3.30
C GLN A 481 17.01 4.34 2.35
N PHE A 482 16.23 4.36 1.27
CA PHE A 482 16.17 5.48 0.33
C PHE A 482 15.76 6.77 1.03
N PHE A 483 14.74 6.73 1.88
CA PHE A 483 14.30 7.89 2.66
C PHE A 483 15.41 8.39 3.60
N ASN A 484 16.01 7.48 4.39
CA ASN A 484 17.08 7.82 5.31
C ASN A 484 18.18 8.55 4.54
N HIS A 485 18.72 7.92 3.49
CA HIS A 485 19.78 8.50 2.67
C HIS A 485 19.42 9.91 2.16
N HIS A 486 18.22 10.10 1.59
CA HIS A 486 17.79 11.40 1.08
C HIS A 486 17.68 12.46 2.19
N MET A 487 17.06 12.13 3.33
CA MET A 487 16.95 13.03 4.46
C MET A 487 18.33 13.49 4.96
N PHE A 488 19.30 12.57 5.05
CA PHE A 488 20.65 12.91 5.51
C PHE A 488 21.43 13.78 4.53
N VAL A 489 21.28 13.55 3.23
CA VAL A 489 21.89 14.41 2.22
C VAL A 489 21.38 15.84 2.35
N LEU A 490 20.05 16.02 2.51
CA LEU A 490 19.45 17.35 2.69
C LEU A 490 19.92 18.05 3.98
N GLU A 491 19.95 17.35 5.11
CA GLU A 491 20.45 17.91 6.37
C GLU A 491 21.92 18.34 6.28
N GLN A 492 22.75 17.53 5.62
CA GLN A 492 24.17 17.85 5.42
C GLN A 492 24.37 19.08 4.52
N GLU A 493 23.55 19.24 3.48
CA GLU A 493 23.56 20.43 2.64
C GLU A 493 23.19 21.69 3.42
N GLU A 494 22.20 21.61 4.33
CA GLU A 494 21.81 22.73 5.17
C GLU A 494 22.91 23.08 6.20
N TYR A 495 23.52 22.10 6.88
CA TYR A 495 24.65 22.36 7.79
C TYR A 495 25.82 23.03 7.08
N LYS A 496 26.12 22.58 5.86
CA LYS A 496 27.17 23.18 5.03
C LYS A 496 26.84 24.63 4.64
N LYS A 497 25.58 24.90 4.33
CA LYS A 497 25.08 26.24 3.96
C LYS A 497 25.07 27.20 5.16
N GLU A 498 24.77 26.69 6.35
CA GLU A 498 24.83 27.45 7.61
C GLU A 498 26.27 27.59 8.16
N GLY A 499 27.23 26.86 7.60
CA GLY A 499 28.64 26.90 8.02
C GLY A 499 28.88 26.16 9.35
N ILE A 500 28.06 25.18 9.67
CA ILE A 500 28.19 24.34 10.86
C ILE A 500 29.18 23.21 10.58
N GLU A 501 30.21 23.07 11.42
CA GLU A 501 31.11 21.92 11.37
C GLU A 501 30.37 20.67 11.86
N TRP A 502 30.16 19.71 10.95
CA TRP A 502 29.46 18.46 11.23
C TRP A 502 30.26 17.27 10.72
N GLU A 503 30.39 16.23 11.55
CA GLU A 503 31.04 14.98 11.15
C GLU A 503 30.11 14.15 10.28
N PHE A 504 30.63 13.62 9.17
CA PHE A 504 29.86 12.81 8.24
C PHE A 504 29.45 11.48 8.89
N ILE A 505 28.14 11.26 9.05
CA ILE A 505 27.57 10.00 9.52
C ILE A 505 26.66 9.46 8.41
N ASP A 506 27.00 8.28 7.87
CA ASP A 506 26.20 7.60 6.86
C ASP A 506 25.21 6.63 7.50
N PHE A 507 24.01 7.14 7.79
CA PHE A 507 22.87 6.35 8.24
C PHE A 507 22.20 5.54 7.11
N GLY A 508 22.64 5.70 5.86
CA GLY A 508 22.18 4.87 4.74
C GLY A 508 22.57 3.40 4.90
N MET A 509 23.54 3.09 5.76
CA MET A 509 24.02 1.73 6.02
C MET A 509 23.28 0.98 7.13
N ASP A 510 22.48 1.65 7.97
CA ASP A 510 21.83 1.01 9.13
C ASP A 510 20.90 -0.14 8.73
N LEU A 511 20.29 -0.04 7.54
CA LEU A 511 19.38 -1.05 7.00
C LEU A 511 20.06 -2.03 6.05
N ALA A 512 21.32 -1.78 5.68
CA ALA A 512 22.04 -2.59 4.70
C ALA A 512 22.17 -4.04 5.16
N ALA A 513 22.40 -4.29 6.45
CA ALA A 513 22.52 -5.65 6.98
C ALA A 513 21.27 -6.51 6.71
N CYS A 514 20.08 -5.95 6.90
CA CYS A 514 18.82 -6.65 6.68
C CYS A 514 18.52 -6.81 5.17
N ILE A 515 18.77 -5.77 4.38
CA ILE A 515 18.60 -5.79 2.92
C ILE A 515 19.51 -6.84 2.28
N GLU A 516 20.79 -6.84 2.65
CA GLU A 516 21.78 -7.77 2.12
C GLU A 516 21.51 -9.21 2.51
N LEU A 517 21.04 -9.45 3.73
CA LEU A 517 20.59 -10.78 4.19
C LEU A 517 19.50 -11.36 3.26
N ILE A 518 18.64 -10.50 2.71
CA ILE A 518 17.54 -10.93 1.86
C ILE A 518 17.98 -11.12 0.41
N GLU A 519 18.71 -10.15 -0.18
CA GLU A 519 18.92 -10.10 -1.64
C GLU A 519 20.30 -10.55 -2.14
N LYS A 520 21.34 -10.54 -1.30
CA LYS A 520 22.68 -10.90 -1.78
C LYS A 520 22.77 -12.39 -2.12
N PRO A 521 23.79 -12.81 -2.90
CA PRO A 521 24.11 -14.22 -3.07
C PRO A 521 24.23 -14.92 -1.71
N MET A 522 23.71 -16.15 -1.62
CA MET A 522 23.60 -16.88 -0.35
C MET A 522 22.72 -16.20 0.72
N GLY A 523 21.92 -15.19 0.34
CA GLY A 523 20.84 -14.62 1.14
C GLY A 523 19.54 -15.41 0.99
N ILE A 524 18.48 -14.94 1.65
CA ILE A 524 17.22 -15.68 1.77
C ILE A 524 16.62 -16.02 0.40
N PHE A 525 16.51 -15.05 -0.52
CA PHE A 525 15.93 -15.31 -1.84
C PHE A 525 16.82 -16.23 -2.68
N SER A 526 18.14 -16.07 -2.62
CA SER A 526 19.07 -16.94 -3.34
C SER A 526 18.98 -18.40 -2.86
N ILE A 527 18.87 -18.63 -1.56
CA ILE A 527 18.73 -19.99 -0.99
C ILE A 527 17.37 -20.59 -1.35
N LEU A 528 16.31 -19.77 -1.34
CA LEU A 528 14.96 -20.21 -1.74
C LEU A 528 14.93 -20.64 -3.21
N GLU A 529 15.49 -19.83 -4.11
CA GLU A 529 15.58 -20.13 -5.54
C GLU A 529 16.38 -21.42 -5.79
N GLU A 530 17.51 -21.59 -5.08
CA GLU A 530 18.32 -22.80 -5.16
C GLU A 530 17.52 -24.04 -4.72
N GLU A 531 16.84 -23.99 -3.57
CA GLU A 531 16.03 -25.11 -3.08
C GLU A 531 14.87 -25.45 -4.02
N CYS A 532 14.26 -24.46 -4.67
CA CYS A 532 13.22 -24.69 -5.68
C CYS A 532 13.72 -25.47 -6.92
N MET A 533 15.03 -25.52 -7.16
CA MET A 533 15.61 -26.30 -8.27
C MET A 533 15.83 -27.78 -7.90
N PHE A 534 15.82 -28.14 -6.61
CA PHE A 534 16.06 -29.50 -6.14
C PHE A 534 14.74 -30.28 -5.95
N PRO A 535 14.48 -31.34 -6.73
CA PRO A 535 13.19 -32.05 -6.69
C PRO A 535 12.83 -32.73 -5.34
N LYS A 536 13.82 -32.90 -4.45
CA LYS A 536 13.66 -33.49 -3.12
C LYS A 536 13.79 -32.47 -1.98
N ALA A 537 13.93 -31.19 -2.30
CA ALA A 537 13.88 -30.14 -1.29
C ALA A 537 12.52 -30.13 -0.60
N THR A 538 12.54 -29.70 0.65
CA THR A 538 11.37 -29.57 1.53
C THR A 538 11.49 -28.26 2.28
N ASP A 539 10.38 -27.76 2.84
CA ASP A 539 10.40 -26.57 3.71
C ASP A 539 11.41 -26.73 4.86
N THR A 540 11.61 -27.96 5.34
CA THR A 540 12.61 -28.27 6.38
C THR A 540 14.04 -28.17 5.86
N SER A 541 14.34 -28.63 4.64
CA SER A 541 15.70 -28.48 4.08
C SER A 541 16.02 -27.02 3.80
N PHE A 542 15.05 -26.25 3.30
CA PHE A 542 15.17 -24.80 3.14
C PHE A 542 15.47 -24.11 4.47
N LYS A 543 14.66 -24.36 5.49
CA LYS A 543 14.88 -23.83 6.84
C LYS A 543 16.27 -24.17 7.36
N ASN A 544 16.70 -25.42 7.26
CA ASN A 544 18.00 -25.84 7.78
C ASN A 544 19.15 -25.12 7.06
N LYS A 545 19.09 -24.95 5.74
CA LYS A 545 20.09 -24.17 4.98
C LYS A 545 20.14 -22.71 5.44
N LEU A 546 18.98 -22.06 5.67
CA LEU A 546 18.95 -20.70 6.20
C LEU A 546 19.65 -20.60 7.56
N TYR A 547 19.39 -21.56 8.45
CA TYR A 547 19.99 -21.60 9.79
C TYR A 547 21.50 -21.81 9.72
N ASP A 548 21.96 -22.80 8.95
CA ASP A 548 23.39 -23.09 8.80
C ASP A 548 24.15 -21.90 8.21
N GLN A 549 23.51 -21.15 7.30
CA GLN A 549 24.14 -20.01 6.64
C GLN A 549 24.13 -18.73 7.48
N HIS A 550 23.05 -18.43 8.23
CA HIS A 550 22.86 -17.10 8.82
C HIS A 550 22.82 -17.06 10.34
N LEU A 551 22.40 -18.14 11.01
CA LEU A 551 22.21 -18.10 12.47
C LEU A 551 23.54 -17.88 13.20
N GLY A 552 23.58 -16.86 14.06
CA GLY A 552 24.80 -16.48 14.79
C GLY A 552 25.87 -15.79 13.95
N LYS A 553 25.65 -15.64 12.64
CA LYS A 553 26.55 -14.96 11.69
C LYS A 553 26.01 -13.60 11.26
N CYS A 554 24.69 -13.44 11.18
CA CYS A 554 24.01 -12.18 10.86
C CYS A 554 23.11 -11.76 12.02
N SER A 555 23.27 -10.53 12.53
CA SER A 555 22.49 -9.98 13.64
C SER A 555 21.01 -9.80 13.30
N SER A 556 20.71 -9.57 12.03
CA SER A 556 19.33 -9.43 11.52
C SER A 556 18.59 -10.76 11.38
N PHE A 557 19.26 -11.92 11.51
CA PHE A 557 18.63 -13.24 11.45
C PHE A 557 18.54 -13.88 12.84
N GLN A 558 17.32 -14.17 13.30
CA GLN A 558 17.06 -14.69 14.65
C GLN A 558 16.19 -15.94 14.64
N LYS A 559 16.24 -16.68 15.76
CA LYS A 559 15.23 -17.71 16.04
C LYS A 559 13.94 -17.05 16.52
N PRO A 560 12.77 -17.57 16.11
CA PRO A 560 11.50 -17.04 16.55
C PRO A 560 11.29 -17.26 18.04
N LYS A 561 10.65 -16.28 18.69
CA LYS A 561 10.31 -16.36 20.10
C LYS A 561 9.02 -17.17 20.24
N PRO A 562 9.04 -18.32 20.95
CA PRO A 562 7.83 -19.13 21.11
C PRO A 562 6.78 -18.34 21.89
N GLY A 563 5.61 -18.13 21.27
CA GLY A 563 4.47 -17.44 21.86
C GLY A 563 3.27 -18.39 21.99
N LYS A 564 2.59 -18.39 23.14
CA LYS A 564 1.33 -19.14 23.30
C LYS A 564 0.27 -18.56 22.36
N GLY A 565 -0.31 -19.41 21.49
CA GLY A 565 -1.39 -19.03 20.58
C GLY A 565 -0.96 -18.36 19.27
N LYS A 566 0.35 -18.23 19.01
CA LYS A 566 0.86 -17.82 17.70
C LYS A 566 1.11 -19.04 16.80
N ALA A 567 1.00 -18.86 15.50
CA ALA A 567 1.41 -19.88 14.53
C ALA A 567 2.91 -20.18 14.68
N GLU A 568 3.32 -21.41 14.35
CA GLU A 568 4.72 -21.81 14.41
C GLU A 568 5.50 -21.14 13.28
N ALA A 569 6.31 -20.13 13.63
CA ALA A 569 7.24 -19.49 12.71
C ALA A 569 8.56 -20.26 12.60
N HIS A 570 9.24 -20.12 11.46
CA HIS A 570 10.49 -20.82 11.17
C HIS A 570 11.74 -19.97 11.40
N PHE A 571 11.70 -18.67 11.14
CA PHE A 571 12.80 -17.74 11.41
C PHE A 571 12.26 -16.32 11.65
N SER A 572 13.07 -15.46 12.24
CA SER A 572 12.71 -14.05 12.43
C SER A 572 13.75 -13.12 11.84
N LEU A 573 13.28 -12.01 11.27
CA LEU A 573 14.15 -10.95 10.79
C LEU A 573 13.99 -9.70 11.63
N VAL A 574 15.10 -9.00 11.89
CA VAL A 574 15.12 -7.70 12.54
C VAL A 574 15.09 -6.61 11.46
N HIS A 575 13.89 -6.09 11.20
CA HIS A 575 13.65 -4.99 10.29
C HIS A 575 13.70 -3.65 11.04
N TYR A 576 13.79 -2.54 10.32
CA TYR A 576 13.69 -1.20 10.91
C TYR A 576 12.41 -0.98 11.73
N ALA A 577 11.30 -1.60 11.31
CA ALA A 577 9.99 -1.46 11.97
C ALA A 577 9.81 -2.41 13.17
N GLY A 578 10.73 -3.36 13.37
CA GLY A 578 10.67 -4.35 14.44
C GLY A 578 11.02 -5.77 13.99
N THR A 579 10.94 -6.72 14.92
CA THR A 579 11.15 -8.15 14.62
C THR A 579 9.89 -8.76 14.03
N VAL A 580 10.03 -9.45 12.89
CA VAL A 580 8.94 -10.17 12.22
C VAL A 580 9.25 -11.66 12.19
N ASP A 581 8.27 -12.46 12.60
CA ASP A 581 8.34 -13.92 12.62
C ASP A 581 7.72 -14.49 11.31
N TYR A 582 8.53 -15.14 10.48
CA TYR A 582 8.12 -15.69 9.17
C TYR A 582 7.83 -17.18 9.23
N ASN A 583 6.77 -17.59 8.54
CA ASN A 583 6.20 -18.93 8.52
C ASN A 583 6.46 -19.60 7.17
#